data_AF-A0A150J2Z3-F1
#
_entry.id   AF-A0A150J2Z3-F1
#
_cell.length_a   1.000
_cell.length_b   1.000
_cell.length_c   1.000
_cell.angle_alpha   90.00
_cell.angle_beta   90.00
_cell.angle_gamma   90.00
#
_symmetry.space_group_name_H-M   'P 1'
#
loop_
_entity.id
_entity.type
_entity.pdbx_description
1 polymer ?
#
loop_
_entity_poly.entity_id
_entity_poly.type
_entity_poly.pdbx_seq_one_letter_code
_entity_poly.pdbx_strand_id
1 'polypeptide(L)'
;MYGDWRIDGKQPTKILSVDYDNAGKVFTLNCLATRQELEADPRTEIELFENIACDGITNKSLLKRGTKLQISGGKKILLTDGIDVWIGACEYPTYTEDENSSKQIEYKLRIAIEQPTQQFDLFLPKFNQYPNIDYYFYSDESPNPETHPYNGIDMGSMKIVTEKEVRQVSIYGAGLCCPAWIAVNGIRQEWNVSCITMDRNTKPYGWERIPFILSSPTKQININTSDHIGNLDNCSNNRGARLQYVRLDYV
;
A
#
# COMPACT_ATOMS: atom_id res chain seq x y z
N MET A 1 2.10 2.00 -18.06
CA MET A 1 0.68 2.36 -17.90
C MET A 1 0.58 3.10 -16.56
N TYR A 2 0.16 4.36 -16.53
CA TYR A 2 0.31 5.25 -15.37
C TYR A 2 -0.69 5.01 -14.22
N GLY A 3 -1.21 3.79 -14.05
CA GLY A 3 -2.28 3.47 -13.07
C GLY A 3 -3.69 3.77 -13.62
N ASP A 4 -4.71 3.20 -12.97
CA ASP A 4 -6.13 3.40 -13.31
C ASP A 4 -6.71 4.54 -12.44
N TRP A 5 -6.16 5.74 -12.64
CA TRP A 5 -6.46 6.88 -11.77
C TRP A 5 -7.93 7.27 -11.80
N ARG A 6 -8.53 7.39 -10.61
CA ARG A 6 -9.88 7.91 -10.41
C ARG A 6 -9.87 9.01 -9.34
N ILE A 7 -10.48 10.14 -9.68
CA ILE A 7 -10.60 11.34 -8.88
C ILE A 7 -12.09 11.58 -8.65
N ASP A 8 -12.58 11.29 -7.44
CA ASP A 8 -14.02 11.31 -7.11
C ASP A 8 -14.86 10.46 -8.09
N GLY A 9 -14.32 9.30 -8.48
CA GLY A 9 -14.92 8.39 -9.45
C GLY A 9 -14.73 8.78 -10.93
N LYS A 10 -14.22 9.99 -11.22
CA LYS A 10 -13.94 10.48 -12.58
C LYS A 10 -12.56 10.05 -13.03
N GLN A 11 -12.41 9.70 -14.30
CA GLN A 11 -11.15 9.23 -14.87
C GLN A 11 -10.71 10.20 -15.97
N PRO A 12 -9.50 10.78 -15.89
CA PRO A 12 -8.92 11.51 -17.01
C PRO A 12 -8.77 10.57 -18.19
N THR A 13 -9.15 11.01 -19.38
CA THR A 13 -9.08 10.19 -20.60
C THR A 13 -7.63 9.78 -20.90
N LYS A 14 -6.69 10.70 -20.67
CA LYS A 14 -5.27 10.42 -20.87
C LYS A 14 -4.40 11.13 -19.84
N ILE A 15 -3.51 10.36 -19.22
CA ILE A 15 -2.49 10.82 -18.28
C ILE A 15 -1.12 10.66 -18.95
N LEU A 16 -0.41 11.77 -19.10
CA LEU A 16 0.92 11.84 -19.70
C LEU A 16 2.02 11.53 -18.68
N SER A 17 1.86 12.02 -17.45
CA SER A 17 2.75 11.73 -16.32
C SER A 17 2.08 11.99 -14.98
N VAL A 18 2.67 11.44 -13.92
CA VAL A 18 2.26 11.66 -12.53
C VAL A 18 3.50 11.98 -11.71
N ASP A 19 3.47 13.13 -11.04
CA ASP A 19 4.50 13.56 -10.10
C ASP A 19 3.92 13.59 -8.68
N TYR A 20 4.75 13.23 -7.70
CA TYR A 20 4.35 13.28 -6.29
C TYR A 20 5.31 14.16 -5.48
N ASP A 21 4.79 15.29 -5.00
CA ASP A 21 5.49 16.12 -4.02
C ASP A 21 5.28 15.54 -2.61
N ASN A 22 6.32 14.89 -2.10
CA ASN A 22 6.29 14.29 -0.77
C ASN A 22 6.29 15.33 0.37
N ALA A 23 6.71 16.58 0.14
CA ALA A 23 6.70 17.62 1.17
C ALA A 23 5.29 18.21 1.32
N GLY A 24 4.66 18.60 0.21
CA GLY A 24 3.29 19.11 0.17
C GLY A 24 2.20 18.03 0.24
N LYS A 25 2.58 16.76 0.04
CA LYS A 25 1.65 15.62 -0.13
C LYS A 25 0.66 15.91 -1.25
N VAL A 26 1.19 16.24 -2.42
CA VAL A 26 0.40 16.63 -3.59
C VAL A 26 0.76 15.71 -4.75
N PHE A 27 -0.24 15.07 -5.35
CA PHE A 27 -0.11 14.48 -6.67
C PHE A 27 -0.35 15.55 -7.73
N THR A 28 0.50 15.58 -8.75
CA THR A 28 0.30 16.38 -9.95
C THR A 28 0.17 15.42 -11.13
N LEU A 29 -1.03 15.34 -11.70
CA LEU A 29 -1.29 14.58 -12.91
C LEU A 29 -1.22 15.55 -14.08
N ASN A 30 -0.32 15.29 -15.03
CA ASN A 30 -0.29 16.01 -16.30
C ASN A 30 -1.14 15.21 -17.29
N CYS A 31 -2.22 15.82 -17.75
CA CYS A 31 -3.28 15.17 -18.51
C CYS A 31 -3.42 15.79 -19.91
N LEU A 32 -4.03 15.03 -20.82
CA LEU A 32 -4.38 15.49 -22.16
C LEU A 32 -5.84 15.13 -22.44
N ALA A 33 -6.70 16.15 -22.54
CA ALA A 33 -8.06 15.97 -23.04
C ALA A 33 -8.02 16.04 -24.57
N THR A 34 -8.50 15.02 -25.27
CA THR A 34 -8.60 15.05 -26.73
C THR A 34 -10.03 14.88 -27.19
N ARG A 35 -10.44 15.66 -28.19
CA ARG A 35 -11.77 15.57 -28.80
C ARG A 35 -12.04 14.20 -29.40
N GLN A 36 -11.01 13.55 -29.91
CA GLN A 36 -11.13 12.22 -30.52
C GLN A 36 -11.51 11.16 -29.48
N GLU A 37 -10.88 11.18 -28.30
CA GLU A 37 -11.16 10.19 -27.26
C GLU A 37 -12.44 10.53 -26.48
N LEU A 38 -12.77 11.82 -26.32
CA LEU A 38 -13.97 12.28 -25.61
C LEU A 38 -15.24 12.30 -26.47
N GLU A 39 -15.10 12.32 -27.80
CA GLU A 39 -16.17 12.65 -28.76
C GLU A 39 -16.89 13.98 -28.43
N ALA A 40 -16.23 14.88 -27.68
CA ALA A 40 -16.76 16.14 -27.17
C ALA A 40 -15.69 17.25 -27.18
N ASP A 41 -16.08 18.48 -26.84
CA ASP A 41 -15.10 19.55 -26.63
C ASP A 41 -14.14 19.17 -25.48
N PRO A 42 -12.81 19.25 -25.64
CA PRO A 42 -11.85 18.95 -24.57
C PRO A 42 -12.13 19.70 -23.26
N ARG A 43 -12.75 20.88 -23.30
CA ARG A 43 -13.17 21.64 -22.12
C ARG A 43 -14.16 20.88 -21.24
N THR A 44 -14.98 20.00 -21.80
CA THR A 44 -15.96 19.22 -21.03
C THR A 44 -15.28 18.33 -20.00
N GLU A 45 -14.11 17.74 -20.32
CA GLU A 45 -13.35 16.96 -19.34
C GLU A 45 -12.76 17.86 -18.24
N ILE A 46 -12.27 19.03 -18.59
CA ILE A 46 -11.71 19.98 -17.64
C ILE A 46 -12.80 20.46 -16.67
N GLU A 47 -13.98 20.81 -17.19
CA GLU A 47 -15.17 21.18 -16.41
C GLU A 47 -15.57 20.08 -15.41
N LEU A 48 -15.40 18.79 -15.74
CA LEU A 48 -15.66 17.68 -14.80
C LEU A 48 -14.79 17.78 -13.54
N PHE A 49 -13.55 18.23 -13.68
CA PHE A 49 -12.61 18.41 -12.58
C PHE A 49 -12.75 19.77 -11.88
N GLU A 50 -13.11 20.82 -12.61
CA GLU A 50 -13.50 22.12 -12.02
C GLU A 50 -14.68 21.95 -11.04
N ASN A 51 -15.66 21.11 -11.40
CA ASN A 51 -16.83 20.84 -10.56
C ASN A 51 -16.53 20.14 -9.22
N ILE A 52 -15.33 19.59 -9.04
CA ILE A 52 -14.88 18.98 -7.78
C ILE A 52 -13.71 19.74 -7.15
N ALA A 53 -13.27 20.83 -7.76
CA ALA A 53 -12.21 21.67 -7.25
C ALA A 53 -12.64 22.39 -5.96
N CYS A 54 -11.66 22.83 -5.18
CA CYS A 54 -11.87 23.64 -3.98
C CYS A 54 -11.29 25.04 -4.17
N ASP A 55 -12.00 26.07 -3.71
CA ASP A 55 -11.54 27.48 -3.70
C ASP A 55 -10.27 27.68 -2.86
N GLY A 56 -10.13 26.90 -1.79
CA GLY A 56 -8.99 26.97 -0.90
C GLY A 56 -8.64 25.60 -0.35
N ILE A 57 -7.36 25.27 -0.42
CA ILE A 57 -6.80 24.04 0.12
C ILE A 57 -5.62 24.39 1.01
N THR A 58 -5.64 23.86 2.22
CA THR A 58 -4.50 23.93 3.13
C THR A 58 -4.20 22.52 3.62
N ASN A 59 -2.97 22.05 3.37
CA ASN A 59 -2.51 20.74 3.82
C ASN A 59 -1.41 20.92 4.85
N LYS A 60 -1.79 21.16 6.11
CA LYS A 60 -0.82 21.45 7.17
C LYS A 60 -0.19 20.16 7.66
N SER A 61 1.13 20.12 7.69
CA SER A 61 1.88 19.07 8.37
C SER A 61 1.46 18.99 9.83
N LEU A 62 1.14 17.79 10.27
CA LEU A 62 0.95 17.43 11.67
C LEU A 62 2.26 16.90 12.24
N LEU A 63 2.36 16.88 13.57
CA LEU A 63 3.41 16.11 14.25
C LEU A 63 3.37 14.65 13.77
N LYS A 64 4.55 14.00 13.67
CA LYS A 64 4.69 12.59 13.24
C LYS A 64 4.25 12.31 11.79
N ARG A 65 4.69 13.16 10.84
CA ARG A 65 4.64 12.96 9.38
C ARG A 65 3.24 12.89 8.74
N GLY A 66 2.15 13.10 9.49
CA GLY A 66 0.82 13.26 8.92
C GLY A 66 0.60 14.65 8.35
N THR A 67 -0.53 14.82 7.67
CA THR A 67 -1.08 16.12 7.27
C THR A 67 -2.56 16.19 7.64
N LYS A 68 -3.04 17.41 7.87
CA LYS A 68 -4.47 17.69 8.02
C LYS A 68 -4.91 18.54 6.84
N LEU A 69 -5.85 18.00 6.08
CA LEU A 69 -6.41 18.67 4.93
C LEU A 69 -7.61 19.50 5.38
N GLN A 70 -7.52 20.81 5.15
CA GLN A 70 -8.59 21.78 5.36
C GLN A 70 -8.96 22.36 4.00
N ILE A 71 -10.25 22.48 3.73
CA ILE A 71 -10.79 22.95 2.45
C ILE A 71 -11.85 24.03 2.65
N SER A 72 -12.02 24.89 1.66
CA SER A 72 -13.13 25.82 1.52
C SER A 72 -13.70 25.75 0.09
N GLY A 73 -15.00 25.97 -0.06
CA GLY A 73 -15.64 26.07 -1.38
C GLY A 73 -15.72 24.76 -2.17
N GLY A 74 -15.67 23.59 -1.50
CA GLY A 74 -15.69 22.29 -2.16
C GLY A 74 -15.86 21.12 -1.19
N LYS A 75 -15.44 19.92 -1.59
CA LYS A 75 -15.52 18.70 -0.76
C LYS A 75 -14.20 17.92 -0.78
N LYS A 76 -13.98 17.12 0.27
CA LYS A 76 -12.95 16.08 0.23
C LYS A 76 -13.39 15.01 -0.78
N ILE A 77 -12.45 14.54 -1.56
CA ILE A 77 -12.67 13.57 -2.65
C ILE A 77 -11.87 12.31 -2.41
N LEU A 78 -12.35 11.19 -2.95
CA LEU A 78 -11.62 9.93 -2.99
C LEU A 78 -10.68 9.93 -4.20
N LEU A 79 -9.42 9.57 -3.99
CA LEU A 79 -8.40 9.43 -5.03
C LEU A 79 -7.88 8.00 -5.01
N THR A 80 -7.69 7.37 -6.17
CA THR A 80 -7.05 6.06 -6.27
C THR A 80 -6.28 5.95 -7.58
N ASP A 81 -5.21 5.18 -7.60
CA ASP A 81 -4.46 4.79 -8.81
C ASP A 81 -4.82 3.36 -9.29
N GLY A 82 -5.84 2.75 -8.68
CA GLY A 82 -6.25 1.36 -8.87
C GLY A 82 -5.65 0.37 -7.88
N ILE A 83 -4.66 0.79 -7.08
CA ILE A 83 -4.00 -0.03 -6.06
C ILE A 83 -4.22 0.60 -4.69
N ASP A 84 -3.79 1.85 -4.53
CA ASP A 84 -3.87 2.61 -3.30
C ASP A 84 -5.05 3.59 -3.34
N VAL A 85 -5.52 3.98 -2.15
CA VAL A 85 -6.66 4.88 -1.99
C VAL A 85 -6.32 5.97 -0.99
N TRP A 86 -6.62 7.21 -1.35
CA TRP A 86 -6.39 8.40 -0.55
C TRP A 86 -7.66 9.23 -0.43
N ILE A 87 -7.72 10.03 0.63
CA ILE A 87 -8.66 11.14 0.76
C ILE A 87 -7.89 12.41 0.42
N GLY A 88 -8.43 13.23 -0.47
CA GLY A 88 -7.76 14.45 -0.93
C GLY A 88 -8.71 15.59 -1.24
N ALA A 89 -8.17 16.63 -1.86
CA ALA A 89 -8.88 17.77 -2.41
C ALA A 89 -8.17 18.22 -3.68
N CYS A 90 -8.95 18.54 -4.71
CA CYS A 90 -8.44 18.95 -6.01
C CYS A 90 -8.39 20.48 -6.08
N GLU A 91 -7.26 21.04 -6.49
CA GLU A 91 -7.18 22.43 -6.93
C GLU A 91 -7.93 22.59 -8.27
N TYR A 92 -8.26 23.83 -8.64
CA TYR A 92 -8.74 24.10 -9.99
C TYR A 92 -7.72 23.63 -11.03
N PRO A 93 -8.16 22.90 -12.08
CA PRO A 93 -7.28 22.50 -13.15
C PRO A 93 -6.54 23.69 -13.74
N THR A 94 -5.25 23.53 -14.03
CA THR A 94 -4.46 24.57 -14.71
C THR A 94 -4.21 24.16 -16.15
N TYR A 95 -4.56 25.04 -17.09
CA TYR A 95 -4.42 24.82 -18.53
C TYR A 95 -4.26 26.16 -19.24
N THR A 96 -3.74 26.12 -20.46
CA THR A 96 -3.64 27.27 -21.35
C THR A 96 -4.28 26.90 -22.67
N GLU A 97 -5.14 27.76 -23.19
CA GLU A 97 -5.72 27.56 -24.52
C GLU A 97 -4.85 28.17 -25.62
N ASP A 98 -4.82 27.47 -26.74
CA ASP A 98 -4.13 27.82 -27.98
C ASP A 98 -5.01 27.50 -29.20
N GLU A 99 -4.46 27.65 -30.41
CA GLU A 99 -5.16 27.34 -31.66
C GLU A 99 -5.61 25.87 -31.79
N ASN A 100 -5.01 24.96 -31.02
CA ASN A 100 -5.33 23.53 -31.01
C ASN A 100 -6.37 23.14 -29.96
N SER A 101 -6.82 24.07 -29.12
CA SER A 101 -7.74 23.81 -28.01
C SER A 101 -9.15 23.35 -28.42
N SER A 102 -9.48 23.42 -29.70
CA SER A 102 -10.69 22.80 -30.27
C SER A 102 -10.52 21.28 -30.51
N LYS A 103 -9.29 20.78 -30.50
CA LYS A 103 -8.92 19.38 -30.74
C LYS A 103 -8.33 18.71 -29.50
N GLN A 104 -7.49 19.42 -28.75
CA GLN A 104 -6.87 18.89 -27.54
C GLN A 104 -6.46 20.00 -26.58
N ILE A 105 -6.48 19.74 -25.28
CA ILE A 105 -5.99 20.65 -24.25
C ILE A 105 -5.14 19.86 -23.26
N GLU A 106 -3.92 20.33 -23.03
CA GLU A 106 -3.09 19.85 -21.91
C GLU A 106 -3.50 20.59 -20.64
N TYR A 107 -3.71 19.84 -19.57
CA TYR A 107 -4.10 20.40 -18.27
C TYR A 107 -3.43 19.65 -17.12
N LYS A 108 -3.34 20.30 -15.96
CA LYS A 108 -2.78 19.70 -14.75
C LYS A 108 -3.81 19.63 -13.64
N LEU A 109 -3.93 18.45 -13.04
CA LEU A 109 -4.68 18.25 -11.81
C LEU A 109 -3.70 18.20 -10.64
N ARG A 110 -3.84 19.12 -9.69
CA ARG A 110 -3.07 19.12 -8.44
C ARG A 110 -3.99 18.70 -7.31
N ILE A 111 -3.65 17.60 -6.65
CA ILE A 111 -4.52 16.96 -5.67
C ILE A 111 -3.73 16.81 -4.37
N ALA A 112 -4.07 17.62 -3.38
CA ALA A 112 -3.50 17.52 -2.05
C ALA A 112 -4.16 16.35 -1.32
N ILE A 113 -3.36 15.40 -0.83
CA ILE A 113 -3.86 14.25 -0.07
C ILE A 113 -3.73 14.52 1.43
N GLU A 114 -4.77 14.12 2.16
CA GLU A 114 -4.68 13.97 3.60
C GLU A 114 -3.89 12.70 3.89
N GLN A 115 -2.71 12.85 4.47
CA GLN A 115 -2.03 11.74 5.11
C GLN A 115 -2.46 11.73 6.57
N PRO A 116 -3.41 10.88 6.98
CA PRO A 116 -3.69 10.75 8.40
C PRO A 116 -2.36 10.51 9.13
N THR A 117 -2.20 11.13 10.31
CA THR A 117 -1.04 10.91 11.17
C THR A 117 -0.77 9.42 11.22
N GLN A 118 0.42 8.97 10.79
CA GLN A 118 0.72 7.56 10.54
C GLN A 118 0.21 6.71 11.71
N GLN A 119 -0.96 6.12 11.48
CA GLN A 119 -1.56 5.09 12.32
C GLN A 119 -1.00 3.75 11.92
N PHE A 120 0.01 3.66 11.04
CA PHE A 120 0.66 2.39 10.79
C PHE A 120 2.11 2.51 10.33
N ASP A 121 2.87 1.46 10.59
CA ASP A 121 4.17 1.19 9.96
C ASP A 121 4.03 -0.01 9.01
N LEU A 122 4.84 -0.01 7.94
CA LEU A 122 4.91 -1.07 6.95
C LEU A 122 6.36 -1.55 6.84
N PHE A 123 6.57 -2.86 7.03
CA PHE A 123 7.86 -3.50 6.92
C PHE A 123 7.86 -4.43 5.70
N LEU A 124 8.75 -4.14 4.76
CA LEU A 124 9.01 -4.99 3.59
C LEU A 124 10.09 -6.04 3.91
N PRO A 125 10.22 -7.11 3.11
CA PRO A 125 11.21 -8.15 3.32
C PRO A 125 12.63 -7.58 3.31
N LYS A 126 13.59 -8.33 3.90
CA LYS A 126 14.83 -7.82 4.53
C LYS A 126 14.61 -7.25 5.93
N PHE A 127 13.82 -7.98 6.72
CA PHE A 127 13.45 -7.60 8.09
C PHE A 127 14.63 -7.38 9.04
N ASN A 128 15.77 -8.04 8.80
CA ASN A 128 17.01 -7.83 9.55
C ASN A 128 17.66 -6.44 9.35
N GLN A 129 17.21 -5.66 8.37
CA GLN A 129 17.70 -4.29 8.15
C GLN A 129 16.99 -3.23 9.00
N TYR A 130 15.87 -3.60 9.65
CA TYR A 130 15.14 -2.68 10.50
C TYR A 130 15.70 -2.78 11.92
N PRO A 131 16.17 -1.66 12.50
CA PRO A 131 16.86 -1.66 13.79
C PRO A 131 15.95 -2.04 14.97
N ASN A 132 14.64 -2.08 14.74
CA ASN A 132 13.62 -2.40 15.72
C ASN A 132 13.01 -3.80 15.52
N ILE A 133 13.62 -4.63 14.68
CA ILE A 133 13.18 -5.99 14.39
C ILE A 133 14.30 -6.98 14.70
N ASP A 134 14.05 -7.89 15.63
CA ASP A 134 14.83 -9.12 15.79
C ASP A 134 14.21 -10.21 14.90
N TYR A 135 14.96 -10.77 13.96
CA TYR A 135 14.45 -11.72 12.96
C TYR A 135 15.25 -13.03 12.93
N TYR A 136 14.56 -14.16 12.86
CA TYR A 136 15.13 -15.51 12.86
C TYR A 136 14.53 -16.36 11.73
N PHE A 137 15.37 -17.13 11.06
CA PHE A 137 14.99 -18.12 10.04
C PHE A 137 14.93 -19.53 10.63
N TYR A 138 14.12 -20.42 10.04
CA TYR A 138 14.08 -21.84 10.46
C TYR A 138 15.22 -22.70 9.88
N SER A 139 15.80 -22.34 8.73
CA SER A 139 16.70 -23.24 7.99
C SER A 139 18.03 -23.54 8.69
N ASP A 140 18.44 -22.77 9.69
CA ASP A 140 19.74 -22.93 10.34
C ASP A 140 19.78 -22.59 11.84
N GLU A 141 18.67 -22.22 12.47
CA GLU A 141 18.59 -21.73 13.87
C GLU A 141 19.59 -20.59 14.20
N SER A 142 20.22 -20.00 13.19
CA SER A 142 21.24 -18.97 13.34
C SER A 142 20.57 -17.61 13.48
N PRO A 143 20.97 -16.78 14.47
CA PRO A 143 20.69 -15.36 14.39
C PRO A 143 21.47 -14.79 13.19
N ASN A 144 20.74 -14.24 12.22
CA ASN A 144 21.25 -13.32 11.20
C ASN A 144 22.23 -13.90 10.16
N PRO A 145 21.76 -14.50 9.06
CA PRO A 145 22.57 -14.57 7.87
C PRO A 145 22.44 -13.22 7.14
N GLU A 146 23.39 -12.30 7.37
CA GLU A 146 23.53 -11.04 6.62
C GLU A 146 23.62 -11.25 5.09
N THR A 147 23.72 -12.49 4.64
CA THR A 147 23.97 -12.92 3.27
C THR A 147 22.91 -13.84 2.67
N HIS A 148 21.81 -14.17 3.37
CA HIS A 148 20.80 -15.07 2.77
C HIS A 148 19.95 -14.30 1.73
N PRO A 149 19.97 -14.71 0.44
CA PRO A 149 19.27 -13.99 -0.63
C PRO A 149 17.73 -14.08 -0.52
N TYR A 150 17.21 -14.72 0.53
CA TYR A 150 15.82 -15.09 0.70
C TYR A 150 15.17 -14.49 1.98
N ASN A 151 15.62 -13.34 2.50
CA ASN A 151 14.96 -12.64 3.62
C ASN A 151 13.45 -12.42 3.34
N GLY A 152 12.60 -12.99 4.21
CA GLY A 152 11.13 -13.02 4.05
C GLY A 152 10.58 -14.32 3.43
N ILE A 153 11.43 -15.25 3.04
CA ILE A 153 11.10 -16.63 2.67
C ILE A 153 11.54 -17.50 3.86
N ASP A 154 10.76 -18.50 4.25
CA ASP A 154 11.08 -19.39 5.38
C ASP A 154 11.24 -18.66 6.72
N MET A 155 10.40 -17.66 6.98
CA MET A 155 10.43 -16.96 8.27
C MET A 155 10.28 -17.97 9.41
N GLY A 156 11.08 -17.79 10.47
CA GLY A 156 10.96 -18.53 11.71
C GLY A 156 10.19 -17.77 12.78
N SER A 157 10.90 -16.83 13.40
CA SER A 157 10.31 -15.92 14.37
C SER A 157 10.78 -14.49 14.10
N MET A 158 9.95 -13.54 14.51
CA MET A 158 10.24 -12.12 14.35
C MET A 158 9.65 -11.36 15.53
N LYS A 159 10.46 -10.52 16.17
CA LYS A 159 10.03 -9.63 17.24
C LYS A 159 10.22 -8.19 16.78
N ILE A 160 9.14 -7.43 16.76
CA ILE A 160 9.14 -6.00 16.41
C ILE A 160 8.88 -5.21 17.68
N VAL A 161 9.75 -4.25 17.99
CA VAL A 161 9.57 -3.28 19.07
C VAL A 161 9.21 -1.92 18.46
N THR A 162 8.18 -1.27 18.97
CA THR A 162 7.68 0.01 18.46
C THR A 162 7.59 1.04 19.59
N GLU A 163 7.65 2.31 19.25
CA GLU A 163 7.46 3.38 20.25
C GLU A 163 5.98 3.58 20.63
N LYS A 164 5.07 3.23 19.70
CA LYS A 164 3.62 3.38 19.79
C LYS A 164 2.95 2.03 20.01
N GLU A 165 1.84 2.02 20.73
CA GLU A 165 1.02 0.83 20.90
C GLU A 165 0.32 0.45 19.59
N VAL A 166 0.50 -0.80 19.18
CA VAL A 166 -0.12 -1.42 18.02
C VAL A 166 -1.45 -2.01 18.43
N ARG A 167 -2.53 -1.68 17.73
CA ARG A 167 -3.87 -2.26 17.91
C ARG A 167 -4.17 -3.39 16.93
N GLN A 168 -3.50 -3.42 15.78
CA GLN A 168 -3.69 -4.48 14.78
C GLN A 168 -2.40 -4.75 14.01
N VAL A 169 -2.17 -6.01 13.68
CA VAL A 169 -1.09 -6.46 12.79
C VAL A 169 -1.71 -7.09 11.56
N SER A 170 -1.37 -6.63 10.37
CA SER A 170 -1.76 -7.30 9.12
C SER A 170 -0.53 -7.94 8.49
N ILE A 171 -0.57 -9.25 8.28
CA ILE A 171 0.49 -9.97 7.57
C ILE A 171 0.01 -10.25 6.16
N TYR A 172 0.80 -9.85 5.15
CA TYR A 172 0.56 -10.22 3.76
C TYR A 172 1.62 -11.20 3.32
N GLY A 173 1.18 -12.35 2.82
CA GLY A 173 2.08 -13.46 2.53
C GLY A 173 1.31 -14.71 2.16
N ALA A 174 1.98 -15.83 2.27
CA ALA A 174 1.43 -17.16 2.02
C ALA A 174 2.18 -18.19 2.84
N GLY A 175 1.56 -19.34 3.07
CA GLY A 175 2.31 -20.54 3.44
C GLY A 175 3.17 -20.98 2.26
N LEU A 176 4.30 -21.61 2.51
CA LEU A 176 5.04 -22.28 1.44
C LEU A 176 4.23 -23.49 0.96
N CYS A 177 4.04 -24.50 1.81
CA CYS A 177 3.03 -25.53 1.59
C CYS A 177 2.00 -25.59 2.72
N CYS A 178 0.72 -25.60 2.35
CA CYS A 178 -0.36 -25.79 3.30
C CYS A 178 -0.55 -27.27 3.70
N PRO A 179 -0.87 -27.59 4.96
CA PRO A 179 -1.21 -26.67 6.05
C PRO A 179 0.02 -25.95 6.62
N ALA A 180 -0.09 -24.64 6.76
CA ALA A 180 0.93 -23.75 7.32
C ALA A 180 0.21 -22.68 8.15
N TRP A 181 0.88 -22.14 9.16
CA TRP A 181 0.30 -21.19 10.08
C TRP A 181 1.23 -19.99 10.32
N ILE A 182 0.61 -18.93 10.82
CA ILE A 182 1.28 -17.74 11.35
C ILE A 182 0.59 -17.32 12.64
N ALA A 183 1.38 -16.92 13.63
CA ALA A 183 0.89 -16.48 14.91
C ALA A 183 1.44 -15.10 15.25
N VAL A 184 0.60 -14.22 15.79
CA VAL A 184 0.98 -12.90 16.30
C VAL A 184 0.61 -12.83 17.77
N ASN A 185 1.62 -12.61 18.64
CA ASN A 185 1.47 -12.59 20.09
C ASN A 185 0.70 -13.81 20.63
N GLY A 186 0.98 -14.99 20.08
CA GLY A 186 0.35 -16.26 20.47
C GLY A 186 -1.01 -16.54 19.82
N ILE A 187 -1.63 -15.58 19.14
CA ILE A 187 -2.87 -15.79 18.39
C ILE A 187 -2.49 -16.39 17.03
N ARG A 188 -2.87 -17.65 16.78
CA ARG A 188 -2.55 -18.39 15.55
C ARG A 188 -3.67 -18.31 14.52
N GLN A 189 -3.31 -18.16 13.25
CA GLN A 189 -4.18 -18.33 12.09
C GLN A 189 -3.49 -19.20 11.04
N GLU A 190 -4.29 -19.90 10.23
CA GLU A 190 -3.82 -20.77 9.16
C GLU A 190 -3.76 -20.03 7.83
N TRP A 191 -2.77 -20.33 7.01
CA TRP A 191 -2.73 -19.92 5.62
C TRP A 191 -3.75 -20.72 4.79
N ASN A 192 -4.49 -20.01 3.97
CA ASN A 192 -5.40 -20.52 2.94
C ASN A 192 -4.80 -20.49 1.54
N VAL A 193 -3.68 -19.83 1.33
CA VAL A 193 -2.94 -19.86 0.07
C VAL A 193 -1.53 -20.40 0.23
N SER A 194 -1.03 -21.06 -0.82
CA SER A 194 0.36 -21.50 -0.92
C SER A 194 1.14 -20.67 -1.95
N CYS A 195 2.45 -20.46 -1.72
CA CYS A 195 3.34 -19.83 -2.70
C CYS A 195 4.28 -20.81 -3.42
N ILE A 196 4.16 -22.12 -3.17
CA ILE A 196 4.71 -23.16 -4.05
C ILE A 196 3.57 -24.04 -4.55
N THR A 197 3.51 -24.18 -5.87
CA THR A 197 2.51 -24.98 -6.59
C THR A 197 2.96 -26.43 -6.66
N MET A 198 2.55 -27.29 -5.72
CA MET A 198 2.70 -28.75 -5.91
C MET A 198 1.51 -29.61 -5.49
N ASP A 199 0.47 -29.08 -4.85
CA ASP A 199 -0.74 -29.87 -4.59
C ASP A 199 -1.99 -29.14 -5.08
N ARG A 200 -2.45 -29.52 -6.28
CA ARG A 200 -3.59 -28.91 -6.99
C ARG A 200 -4.94 -29.09 -6.28
N ASN A 201 -4.99 -29.80 -5.15
CA ASN A 201 -6.25 -30.34 -4.65
C ASN A 201 -6.76 -29.79 -3.30
N THR A 202 -6.07 -28.88 -2.61
CA THR A 202 -6.59 -28.40 -1.30
C THR A 202 -6.54 -26.90 -1.03
N LYS A 203 -5.57 -26.14 -1.56
CA LYS A 203 -5.49 -24.68 -1.34
C LYS A 203 -5.01 -23.91 -2.58
N PRO A 204 -5.58 -22.73 -2.87
CA PRO A 204 -5.18 -21.91 -4.03
C PRO A 204 -3.74 -21.39 -3.94
N TYR A 205 -3.09 -21.21 -5.09
CA TYR A 205 -1.80 -20.54 -5.18
C TYR A 205 -1.97 -19.02 -5.16
N GLY A 206 -1.15 -18.31 -4.39
CA GLY A 206 -1.15 -16.85 -4.38
C GLY A 206 -0.69 -16.26 -3.05
N TRP A 207 -1.20 -15.06 -2.77
CA TRP A 207 -0.92 -14.29 -1.56
C TRP A 207 -2.25 -13.90 -0.91
N GLU A 208 -2.28 -13.89 0.42
CA GLU A 208 -3.44 -13.43 1.17
C GLU A 208 -3.01 -12.47 2.28
N ARG A 209 -3.99 -11.75 2.81
CA ARG A 209 -3.83 -10.86 3.95
C ARG A 209 -4.51 -11.48 5.16
N ILE A 210 -3.75 -11.70 6.24
CA ILE A 210 -4.25 -12.18 7.52
C ILE A 210 -4.19 -11.05 8.56
N PRO A 211 -5.34 -10.52 9.03
CA PRO A 211 -5.39 -9.51 10.07
C PRO A 211 -5.43 -10.14 11.48
N PHE A 212 -4.67 -9.57 12.40
CA PHE A 212 -4.65 -9.88 13.83
C PHE A 212 -5.03 -8.64 14.62
N ILE A 213 -6.25 -8.61 15.15
CA ILE A 213 -6.72 -7.54 16.04
C ILE A 213 -6.25 -7.87 17.45
N LEU A 214 -5.50 -6.97 18.08
CA LEU A 214 -4.97 -7.17 19.42
C LEU A 214 -5.99 -6.70 20.45
N SER A 215 -6.44 -7.60 21.32
CA SER A 215 -7.38 -7.27 22.41
C SER A 215 -6.77 -6.30 23.42
N SER A 216 -5.45 -6.21 23.48
CA SER A 216 -4.70 -5.24 24.28
C SER A 216 -3.58 -4.67 23.40
N PRO A 217 -3.65 -3.38 23.05
CA PRO A 217 -2.59 -2.75 22.28
C PRO A 217 -1.23 -2.87 22.98
N THR A 218 -0.17 -3.04 22.21
CA THR A 218 1.17 -3.30 22.76
C THR A 218 2.27 -2.72 21.88
N LYS A 219 3.41 -2.43 22.49
CA LYS A 219 4.63 -1.95 21.82
C LYS A 219 5.55 -3.06 21.35
N GLN A 220 5.21 -4.32 21.65
CA GLN A 220 5.99 -5.48 21.24
C GLN A 220 5.10 -6.48 20.50
N ILE A 221 5.51 -6.81 19.27
CA ILE A 221 4.85 -7.76 18.40
C ILE A 221 5.78 -8.93 18.16
N ASN A 222 5.35 -10.13 18.57
CA ASN A 222 6.08 -11.37 18.29
C ASN A 222 5.30 -12.13 17.22
N ILE A 223 5.96 -12.50 16.13
CA ILE A 223 5.40 -13.19 14.99
C ILE A 223 6.16 -14.52 14.87
N ASN A 224 5.43 -15.62 14.84
CA ASN A 224 5.98 -16.95 14.63
C ASN A 224 5.25 -17.62 13.47
N THR A 225 5.94 -18.49 12.74
CA THR A 225 5.33 -19.28 11.66
C THR A 225 5.58 -20.75 11.87
N SER A 226 4.88 -21.59 11.11
CA SER A 226 5.17 -23.02 11.03
C SER A 226 6.60 -23.29 10.58
N ASP A 227 7.11 -24.44 10.99
CA ASP A 227 8.48 -24.84 10.75
C ASP A 227 8.79 -25.05 9.27
N HIS A 228 10.04 -24.81 8.91
CA HIS A 228 10.64 -25.16 7.64
C HIS A 228 11.89 -26.00 7.89
N ILE A 229 11.78 -27.31 7.67
CA ILE A 229 12.84 -28.29 7.97
C ILE A 229 13.18 -29.09 6.69
N GLY A 230 12.93 -28.52 5.52
CA GLY A 230 12.93 -29.25 4.24
C GLY A 230 13.55 -28.48 3.08
N ASN A 231 13.86 -29.19 2.00
CA ASN A 231 14.33 -28.57 0.77
C ASN A 231 13.20 -27.72 0.14
N LEU A 232 13.54 -26.56 -0.44
CA LEU A 232 12.56 -25.56 -0.93
C LEU A 232 11.51 -26.13 -1.91
N ASP A 233 11.85 -27.23 -2.58
CA ASP A 233 11.07 -27.79 -3.69
C ASP A 233 10.08 -28.90 -3.30
N ASN A 234 9.86 -29.22 -2.01
CA ASN A 234 8.85 -30.21 -1.63
C ASN A 234 8.02 -29.85 -0.39
N CYS A 235 6.75 -30.28 -0.39
CA CYS A 235 5.80 -30.00 0.70
C CYS A 235 5.91 -30.92 1.91
N SER A 236 6.85 -31.86 1.92
CA SER A 236 6.95 -32.87 2.96
C SER A 236 7.30 -32.25 4.32
N ASN A 237 8.23 -31.29 4.33
CA ASN A 237 8.70 -30.59 5.54
C ASN A 237 8.79 -29.06 5.37
N ASN A 238 8.21 -28.51 4.29
CA ASN A 238 8.24 -27.08 3.99
C ASN A 238 6.90 -26.42 4.35
N ARG A 239 6.70 -26.17 5.65
CA ARG A 239 5.47 -25.53 6.16
C ARG A 239 5.69 -24.07 6.55
N GLY A 240 6.86 -23.48 6.26
CA GLY A 240 7.17 -22.09 6.55
C GLY A 240 6.20 -21.08 5.91
N ALA A 241 6.43 -19.80 6.19
CA ALA A 241 5.71 -18.73 5.51
C ALA A 241 6.65 -17.89 4.66
N ARG A 242 6.12 -17.40 3.55
CA ARG A 242 6.74 -16.37 2.74
C ARG A 242 5.97 -15.07 2.93
N LEU A 243 6.61 -14.09 3.54
CA LEU A 243 6.03 -12.78 3.82
C LEU A 243 6.39 -11.78 2.72
N GLN A 244 5.39 -11.03 2.29
CA GLN A 244 5.52 -9.92 1.35
C GLN A 244 5.55 -8.58 2.07
N TYR A 245 4.79 -8.41 3.16
CA TYR A 245 4.94 -7.28 4.06
C TYR A 245 4.24 -7.54 5.41
N VAL A 246 4.63 -6.76 6.41
CA VAL A 246 4.00 -6.69 7.73
C VAL A 246 3.55 -5.25 7.97
N ARG A 247 2.27 -5.05 8.28
CA ARG A 247 1.72 -3.75 8.62
C ARG A 247 1.31 -3.73 10.09
N LEU A 248 1.75 -2.73 10.83
CA LEU A 248 1.38 -2.51 12.23
C LEU A 248 0.49 -1.28 12.31
N ASP A 249 -0.79 -1.44 12.62
CA ASP A 249 -1.70 -0.33 12.87
C ASP A 249 -1.67 0.07 14.35
N TYR A 250 -1.43 1.34 14.64
CA TYR A 250 -1.33 1.98 15.95
C TYR A 250 -2.68 2.47 16.49
N VAL A 251 -2.76 2.63 17.81
CA VAL A 251 -3.84 3.34 18.52
C VAL A 251 -3.87 4.82 18.13
#